data_AF-K2GDV8-F1
#
_entry.id   AF-K2GDV8-F1
#
_cell.length_a   1.000
_cell.length_b   1.000
_cell.length_c   1.000
_cell.angle_alpha   90.00
_cell.angle_beta   90.00
_cell.angle_gamma   90.00
#
_symmetry.space_group_name_H-M   'P 1'
#
loop_
_entity.id
_entity.type
_entity.pdbx_description
1 polymer ?
#
loop_
_entity_poly.entity_id
_entity_poly.type
_entity_poly.pdbx_seq_one_letter_code
_entity_poly.pdbx_strand_id
1 'polypeptide(L)'
;MSRSLIQQIEFYFSDINLSTDLYLQSKMNADGMVPLSVIEGFKMIKRFHKTTPEICEELKQSNILRLSEDHQLIGRKNLQPIAQLEKRGLKIKWIPCSLNEEEIKACLSEFGEVDQIKIKYIPTTLTFKGTIEVLFKNEATVNKLKEMEKVMVKEKEVIVTKWKTHTLWIRLFRGKEKITTVKGIEDEKDGSFVFEIPKGKIQKIQKLKDLSIQYISPDEYLSVLYQRKRNL
;
A
#
# COMPACT_ATOMS: atom_id res chain seq x y z
N MET A 1 19.10 -0.65 5.86
CA MET A 1 19.87 -1.03 4.66
C MET A 1 19.37 -0.25 3.45
N SER A 2 20.26 0.17 2.56
CA SER A 2 19.87 0.74 1.26
C SER A 2 19.41 -0.41 0.34
N ARG A 3 18.19 -0.35 -0.19
CA ARG A 3 17.72 -1.32 -1.20
C ARG A 3 18.43 -1.05 -2.53
N SER A 4 18.77 -2.09 -3.27
CA SER A 4 19.20 -1.94 -4.67
C SER A 4 18.05 -1.44 -5.56
N LEU A 5 18.37 -0.96 -6.77
CA LEU A 5 17.37 -0.50 -7.72
C LEU A 5 16.33 -1.59 -8.01
N ILE A 6 16.79 -2.80 -8.34
CA ILE A 6 15.91 -3.93 -8.65
C ILE A 6 14.99 -4.27 -7.49
N GLN A 7 15.51 -4.36 -6.26
CA GLN A 7 14.69 -4.61 -5.06
C GLN A 7 13.65 -3.51 -4.84
N GLN A 8 13.98 -2.26 -5.18
CA GLN A 8 13.06 -1.15 -5.06
C GLN A 8 11.93 -1.22 -6.10
N ILE A 9 12.23 -1.61 -7.34
CA ILE A 9 11.22 -1.81 -8.39
C ILE A 9 10.37 -3.05 -8.07
N GLU A 10 10.98 -4.16 -7.68
CA GLU A 10 10.29 -5.37 -7.24
C GLU A 10 9.32 -5.10 -6.08
N PHE A 11 9.71 -4.23 -5.14
CA PHE A 11 8.82 -3.80 -4.08
C PHE A 11 7.59 -3.05 -4.62
N TYR A 12 7.73 -2.18 -5.63
CA TYR A 12 6.57 -1.48 -6.20
C TYR A 12 5.56 -2.43 -6.83
N PHE A 13 6.05 -3.47 -7.50
CA PHE A 13 5.24 -4.51 -8.12
C PHE A 13 4.93 -5.70 -7.20
N SER A 14 5.36 -5.67 -5.94
CA SER A 14 5.00 -6.68 -4.92
C SER A 14 3.48 -6.71 -4.71
N ASP A 15 2.94 -7.85 -4.27
CA ASP A 15 1.50 -8.06 -4.13
C ASP A 15 0.94 -7.09 -3.10
N ILE A 16 1.69 -6.94 -2.01
CA ILE A 16 1.32 -6.08 -0.90
C ILE A 16 1.35 -4.59 -1.28
N ASN A 17 2.25 -4.18 -2.16
CA ASN A 17 2.24 -2.80 -2.64
C ASN A 17 1.18 -2.59 -3.71
N LEU A 18 1.23 -3.39 -4.78
CA LEU A 18 0.40 -3.23 -5.95
C LEU A 18 -1.08 -3.31 -5.61
N SER A 19 -1.51 -4.13 -4.64
CA SER A 19 -2.91 -4.20 -4.19
C SER A 19 -3.42 -2.92 -3.54
N THR A 20 -2.54 -2.04 -3.05
CA THR A 20 -2.92 -0.81 -2.33
C THR A 20 -2.46 0.48 -3.02
N ASP A 21 -1.66 0.38 -4.08
CA ASP A 21 -1.09 1.51 -4.80
C ASP A 21 -2.00 1.92 -5.97
N LEU A 22 -3.01 2.74 -5.68
CA LEU A 22 -3.99 3.21 -6.66
C LEU A 22 -3.34 3.95 -7.84
N TYR A 23 -2.21 4.62 -7.62
CA TYR A 23 -1.53 5.32 -8.70
C TYR A 23 -0.95 4.32 -9.69
N LEU A 24 -0.18 3.33 -9.19
CA LEU A 24 0.43 2.33 -10.06
C LEU A 24 -0.64 1.49 -10.77
N GLN A 25 -1.72 1.11 -10.06
CA GLN A 25 -2.88 0.44 -10.65
C GLN A 25 -3.51 1.27 -11.79
N SER A 26 -3.64 2.59 -11.61
CA SER A 26 -4.26 3.45 -12.65
C SER A 26 -3.43 3.61 -13.92
N LYS A 27 -2.14 3.30 -13.86
CA LYS A 27 -1.24 3.32 -15.03
C LYS A 27 -1.06 1.94 -15.65
N MET A 28 -1.75 0.94 -15.11
CA MET A 28 -1.71 -0.43 -15.56
C MET A 28 -2.69 -0.66 -16.70
N ASN A 29 -2.24 -1.29 -17.78
CA ASN A 29 -3.09 -1.73 -18.86
C ASN A 29 -3.81 -3.05 -18.51
N ALA A 30 -4.64 -3.56 -19.44
CA ALA A 30 -5.38 -4.81 -19.25
C ALA A 30 -4.47 -6.02 -18.98
N ASP A 31 -3.23 -6.01 -19.48
CA ASP A 31 -2.24 -7.08 -19.31
C ASP A 31 -1.41 -6.97 -18.03
N GLY A 32 -1.75 -6.03 -17.14
CA GLY A 32 -1.02 -5.85 -15.90
C GLY A 32 0.33 -5.15 -16.07
N MET A 33 0.54 -4.42 -17.17
CA MET A 33 1.78 -3.72 -17.50
C MET A 33 1.64 -2.21 -17.39
N VAL A 34 2.72 -1.53 -17.03
CA VAL A 34 2.82 -0.09 -16.80
C VAL A 34 3.95 0.47 -17.66
N PRO A 35 3.84 1.68 -18.23
CA PRO A 35 4.96 2.30 -18.92
C PRO A 35 6.19 2.45 -18.02
N LEU A 36 7.36 2.05 -18.51
CA LEU A 36 8.62 2.12 -17.76
C LEU A 36 8.93 3.56 -17.34
N SER A 37 8.59 4.54 -18.18
CA SER A 37 8.71 5.97 -17.90
C SER A 37 7.97 6.42 -16.62
N VAL A 38 6.88 5.74 -16.25
CA VAL A 38 6.18 6.00 -14.97
C VAL A 38 7.07 5.61 -13.79
N ILE A 39 7.77 4.46 -13.88
CA ILE A 39 8.68 3.96 -12.85
C ILE A 39 9.94 4.82 -12.76
N GLU A 40 10.50 5.22 -13.89
CA GLU A 40 11.63 6.18 -13.97
C GLU A 40 11.28 7.53 -13.33
N GLY A 41 10.00 7.92 -13.40
CA GLY A 41 9.46 9.11 -12.75
C GLY A 41 9.53 9.07 -11.22
N PHE A 42 9.65 7.90 -10.60
CA PHE A 42 9.61 7.76 -9.14
C PHE A 42 10.86 8.32 -8.47
N LYS A 43 10.65 9.12 -7.42
CA LYS A 43 11.74 9.79 -6.71
C LYS A 43 12.83 8.83 -6.22
N MET A 44 12.45 7.66 -5.70
CA MET A 44 13.44 6.68 -5.23
C MET A 44 14.23 6.03 -6.37
N ILE A 45 13.62 5.90 -7.55
CA ILE A 45 14.30 5.38 -8.74
C ILE A 45 15.28 6.41 -9.30
N LYS A 46 14.88 7.68 -9.34
CA LYS A 46 15.76 8.79 -9.77
C LYS A 46 17.05 8.92 -8.96
N ARG A 47 17.07 8.49 -7.69
CA ARG A 47 18.26 8.53 -6.82
C ARG A 47 19.39 7.58 -7.27
N PHE A 48 19.09 6.60 -8.13
CA PHE A 48 20.10 5.69 -8.66
C PHE A 48 20.82 6.26 -9.87
N HIS A 49 20.34 7.38 -10.45
CA HIS A 49 20.95 8.06 -11.60
C HIS A 49 21.21 7.16 -12.82
N LYS A 50 20.32 6.18 -13.05
CA LYS A 50 20.42 5.23 -14.18
C LYS A 50 19.56 5.65 -15.36
N THR A 51 20.07 5.37 -16.55
CA THR A 51 19.39 5.51 -17.82
C THR A 51 18.42 4.35 -18.08
N THR A 52 17.46 4.52 -18.99
CA THR A 52 16.51 3.46 -19.37
C THR A 52 17.19 2.14 -19.74
N PRO A 53 18.25 2.10 -20.57
CA PRO A 53 18.93 0.85 -20.90
C PRO A 53 19.55 0.16 -19.67
N GLU A 54 20.14 0.92 -18.74
CA GLU A 54 20.72 0.38 -17.52
C GLU A 54 19.64 -0.21 -16.60
N ILE A 55 18.50 0.47 -16.47
CA ILE A 55 17.34 -0.04 -15.73
C ILE A 55 16.84 -1.34 -16.36
N CYS A 56 16.67 -1.38 -17.69
CA CYS A 56 16.25 -2.58 -18.40
C CYS A 56 17.20 -3.76 -18.19
N GLU A 57 18.51 -3.52 -18.20
CA GLU A 57 19.51 -4.56 -17.99
C GLU A 57 19.42 -5.16 -16.58
N GLU A 58 19.23 -4.34 -15.55
CA GLU A 58 18.97 -4.85 -14.20
C GLU A 58 17.67 -5.63 -14.09
N LEU A 59 16.61 -5.18 -14.76
CA LEU A 59 15.31 -5.83 -14.70
C LEU A 59 15.32 -7.25 -15.28
N LYS A 60 16.23 -7.57 -16.20
CA LYS A 60 16.42 -8.94 -16.72
C LYS A 60 16.78 -9.94 -15.62
N GLN A 61 17.39 -9.47 -14.53
CA GLN A 61 17.76 -10.32 -13.39
C GLN A 61 16.55 -10.62 -12.48
N SER A 62 15.41 -9.97 -12.69
CA SER A 62 14.25 -10.16 -11.83
C SER A 62 13.50 -11.45 -12.14
N ASN A 63 13.22 -12.21 -11.09
CA ASN A 63 12.40 -13.41 -11.18
C ASN A 63 10.89 -13.10 -11.19
N ILE A 64 10.47 -11.88 -10.81
CA ILE A 64 9.06 -11.53 -10.64
C ILE A 64 8.56 -10.51 -11.66
N LEU A 65 9.45 -9.77 -12.33
CA LEU A 65 9.12 -8.71 -13.29
C LEU A 65 9.32 -9.17 -14.73
N ARG A 66 8.47 -8.69 -15.64
CA ARG A 66 8.63 -8.87 -17.09
C ARG A 66 8.68 -7.52 -17.78
N LEU A 67 9.46 -7.46 -18.84
CA LEU A 67 9.46 -6.36 -19.81
C LEU A 67 8.65 -6.76 -21.05
N SER A 68 8.06 -5.80 -21.73
CA SER A 68 7.53 -5.99 -23.09
C SER A 68 8.67 -6.19 -24.08
N GLU A 69 8.38 -6.69 -25.27
CA GLU A 69 9.39 -6.95 -26.32
C GLU A 69 10.17 -5.69 -26.71
N ASP A 70 9.52 -4.53 -26.71
CA ASP A 70 10.10 -3.22 -26.99
C ASP A 70 10.76 -2.55 -25.77
N HIS A 71 10.76 -3.23 -24.61
CA HIS A 71 11.22 -2.75 -23.31
C HIS A 71 10.58 -1.42 -22.85
N GLN A 72 9.43 -1.03 -23.39
CA GLN A 72 8.72 0.21 -23.00
C GLN A 72 7.78 0.00 -21.82
N LEU A 73 7.33 -1.23 -21.60
CA LEU A 73 6.40 -1.59 -20.54
C LEU A 73 7.06 -2.57 -19.56
N ILE A 74 6.67 -2.44 -18.30
CA ILE A 74 7.08 -3.32 -17.21
C ILE A 74 5.83 -3.82 -16.50
N GLY A 75 5.79 -5.11 -16.20
CA GLY A 75 4.69 -5.72 -15.47
C GLY A 75 5.19 -6.84 -14.58
N ARG A 76 4.25 -7.43 -13.84
CA ARG A 76 4.53 -8.61 -13.03
C ARG A 76 4.35 -9.89 -13.85
N LYS A 77 5.25 -10.86 -13.72
CA LYS A 77 5.14 -12.18 -14.38
C LYS A 77 3.89 -12.94 -13.93
N ASN A 78 3.74 -13.08 -12.61
CA ASN A 78 2.63 -13.81 -11.99
C ASN A 78 1.82 -12.84 -11.12
N LEU A 79 0.87 -12.15 -11.75
CA LEU A 79 -0.05 -11.26 -11.05
C LEU A 79 -1.12 -12.10 -10.32
N GLN A 80 -1.21 -11.93 -9.01
CA GLN A 80 -2.19 -12.64 -8.19
C GLN A 80 -3.48 -11.81 -8.08
N PRO A 81 -4.67 -12.43 -8.17
CA PRO A 81 -5.93 -11.72 -7.94
C PRO A 81 -5.98 -11.12 -6.52
N ILE A 82 -6.39 -9.85 -6.41
CA ILE A 82 -6.47 -9.13 -5.13
C ILE A 82 -7.33 -9.89 -4.11
N ALA A 83 -8.44 -10.48 -4.55
CA ALA A 83 -9.32 -11.27 -3.68
C ALA A 83 -8.61 -12.47 -3.00
N GLN A 84 -7.62 -13.08 -3.66
CA GLN A 84 -6.82 -14.17 -3.08
C GLN A 84 -5.79 -13.62 -2.08
N LEU A 85 -5.21 -12.45 -2.39
CA LEU A 85 -4.26 -11.77 -1.52
C LEU A 85 -4.92 -11.28 -0.22
N GLU A 86 -6.16 -10.78 -0.29
CA GLU A 86 -6.91 -10.31 0.88
C GLU A 86 -7.20 -11.40 1.91
N LYS A 87 -7.35 -12.66 1.47
CA LYS A 87 -7.50 -13.81 2.38
C LYS A 87 -6.25 -14.07 3.20
N ARG A 88 -5.07 -13.76 2.64
CA ARG A 88 -3.76 -13.98 3.25
C ARG A 88 -3.16 -12.70 3.87
N GLY A 89 -3.89 -11.60 3.87
CA GLY A 89 -3.39 -10.30 4.32
C GLY A 89 -3.99 -9.80 5.62
N LEU A 90 -3.13 -9.20 6.44
CA LEU A 90 -3.49 -8.52 7.68
C LEU A 90 -2.85 -7.14 7.78
N LYS A 91 -3.51 -6.26 8.54
CA LYS A 91 -2.97 -4.98 8.96
C LYS A 91 -2.80 -4.99 10.47
N ILE A 92 -1.56 -4.81 10.92
CA ILE A 92 -1.20 -4.85 12.34
C ILE A 92 -0.75 -3.44 12.76
N LYS A 93 -1.33 -2.94 13.85
CA LYS A 93 -1.02 -1.63 14.43
C LYS A 93 -0.47 -1.81 15.84
N TRP A 94 0.13 -0.74 16.38
CA TRP A 94 0.71 -0.68 17.73
C TRP A 94 1.97 -1.54 17.91
N ILE A 95 2.65 -1.84 16.80
CA ILE A 95 3.96 -2.49 16.87
C ILE A 95 4.97 -1.52 17.50
N PRO A 96 5.82 -1.98 18.44
CA PRO A 96 6.83 -1.13 19.05
C PRO A 96 7.72 -0.46 17.99
N CYS A 97 7.81 0.88 18.03
CA CYS A 97 8.54 1.66 17.03
C CYS A 97 10.06 1.44 17.03
N SER A 98 10.59 0.79 18.08
CA SER A 98 11.99 0.40 18.20
C SER A 98 12.37 -0.80 17.32
N LEU A 99 11.38 -1.58 16.84
CA LEU A 99 11.64 -2.78 16.04
C LEU A 99 11.95 -2.43 14.58
N ASN A 100 12.92 -3.13 14.01
CA ASN A 100 13.24 -3.06 12.59
C ASN A 100 12.48 -4.13 11.77
N GLU A 101 12.62 -4.11 10.44
CA GLU A 101 11.88 -5.04 9.54
C GLU A 101 12.19 -6.52 9.82
N GLU A 102 13.44 -6.86 10.11
CA GLU A 102 13.88 -8.24 10.38
C GLU A 102 13.34 -8.74 11.71
N GLU A 103 13.39 -7.91 12.76
CA GLU A 103 12.81 -8.24 14.07
C GLU A 103 11.30 -8.42 14.00
N ILE A 104 10.61 -7.57 13.24
CA ILE A 104 9.16 -7.71 13.03
C ILE A 104 8.87 -9.03 12.30
N LYS A 105 9.61 -9.36 11.24
CA LYS A 105 9.45 -10.65 10.54
C LYS A 105 9.69 -11.84 11.47
N ALA A 106 10.73 -11.78 12.31
CA ALA A 106 11.02 -12.82 13.28
C ALA A 106 9.87 -13.04 14.26
N CYS A 107 9.32 -11.96 14.85
CA CYS A 107 8.19 -12.06 15.75
C CYS A 107 6.94 -12.62 15.06
N LEU A 108 6.70 -12.24 13.80
CA LEU A 108 5.54 -12.73 13.05
C LEU A 108 5.68 -14.18 12.62
N SER A 109 6.91 -14.68 12.49
CA SER A 109 7.22 -16.05 12.09
C SER A 109 6.71 -17.09 13.10
N GLU A 110 6.55 -16.69 14.37
CA GLU A 110 5.95 -17.50 15.43
C GLU A 110 4.47 -17.86 15.16
N PHE A 111 3.77 -17.00 14.40
CA PHE A 111 2.38 -17.24 14.01
C PHE A 111 2.26 -17.97 12.67
N GLY A 112 3.22 -17.74 11.77
CA GLY A 112 3.33 -18.43 10.49
C GLY A 112 4.28 -17.73 9.52
N GLU A 113 4.57 -18.40 8.40
CA GLU A 113 5.53 -17.92 7.41
C GLU A 113 5.04 -16.63 6.72
N VAL A 114 5.86 -15.57 6.81
CA VAL A 114 5.62 -14.27 6.20
C VAL A 114 6.04 -14.31 4.74
N ASP A 115 5.12 -13.97 3.84
CA ASP A 115 5.35 -13.88 2.39
C ASP A 115 5.89 -12.49 2.02
N GLN A 116 5.17 -11.43 2.40
CA GLN A 116 5.55 -10.05 2.13
C GLN A 116 5.16 -9.14 3.28
N ILE A 117 5.91 -8.05 3.47
CA ILE A 117 5.63 -7.05 4.49
C ILE A 117 5.80 -5.64 3.93
N LYS A 118 4.92 -4.73 4.36
CA LYS A 118 4.96 -3.32 4.03
C LYS A 118 4.87 -2.51 5.31
N ILE A 119 6.00 -1.93 5.70
CA ILE A 119 6.11 -1.05 6.86
C ILE A 119 5.57 0.33 6.50
N LYS A 120 4.73 0.90 7.37
CA LYS A 120 4.27 2.29 7.24
C LYS A 120 5.18 3.21 8.03
N TYR A 121 5.70 4.22 7.36
CA TYR A 121 6.50 5.28 7.96
C TYR A 121 5.69 6.57 8.07
N ILE A 122 6.05 7.41 9.03
CA ILE A 122 5.55 8.77 9.14
C ILE A 122 6.20 9.58 8.01
N PRO A 123 5.43 10.19 7.08
CA PRO A 123 6.00 10.82 5.90
C PRO A 123 6.97 11.98 6.17
N THR A 124 6.82 12.67 7.30
CA THR A 124 7.64 13.84 7.65
C THR A 124 8.96 13.46 8.27
N THR A 125 8.97 12.49 9.19
CA THR A 125 10.15 12.09 9.97
C THR A 125 10.81 10.82 9.44
N LEU A 126 10.14 10.10 8.54
CA LEU A 126 10.53 8.78 8.03
C LEU A 126 10.73 7.72 9.11
N THR A 127 10.20 7.98 10.32
CA THR A 127 10.24 7.03 11.42
C THR A 127 9.10 6.03 11.30
N PHE A 128 9.31 4.83 11.84
CA PHE A 128 8.30 3.79 11.82
C PHE A 128 7.03 4.26 12.55
N LYS A 129 5.86 4.09 11.89
CA LYS A 129 4.56 4.51 12.41
C LYS A 129 3.97 3.52 13.44
N GLY A 130 4.63 2.40 13.71
CA GLY A 130 4.04 1.31 14.49
C GLY A 130 2.88 0.61 13.76
N THR A 131 2.86 0.66 12.43
CA THR A 131 1.83 0.00 11.60
C THR A 131 2.47 -0.71 10.42
N ILE A 132 2.06 -1.95 10.19
CA ILE A 132 2.46 -2.74 9.03
C ILE A 132 1.25 -3.29 8.31
N GLU A 133 1.44 -3.60 7.05
CA GLU A 133 0.61 -4.54 6.31
C GLU A 133 1.48 -5.79 6.06
N VAL A 134 0.91 -6.97 6.22
CA VAL A 134 1.62 -8.25 6.06
C VAL A 134 0.78 -9.22 5.25
N LEU A 135 1.43 -9.94 4.34
CA LEU A 135 0.90 -11.12 3.67
C LEU A 135 1.58 -12.35 4.26
N PHE A 136 0.80 -13.35 4.66
CA PHE A 136 1.29 -14.66 5.06
C PHE A 136 1.24 -15.63 3.89
N LYS A 137 2.06 -16.69 3.92
CA LYS A 137 1.97 -17.76 2.91
C LYS A 137 0.64 -18.51 2.98
N ASN A 138 0.13 -18.71 4.20
CA ASN A 138 -1.05 -19.52 4.48
C ASN A 138 -2.22 -18.68 5.02
N GLU A 139 -3.42 -18.90 4.47
CA GLU A 139 -4.67 -18.29 4.96
C GLU A 139 -5.00 -18.74 6.40
N ALA A 140 -4.64 -19.98 6.76
CA ALA A 140 -4.86 -20.51 8.11
C ALA A 140 -4.21 -19.65 9.22
N THR A 141 -3.02 -19.10 8.97
CA THR A 141 -2.35 -18.18 9.90
C THR A 141 -3.17 -16.91 10.11
N VAL A 142 -3.77 -16.39 9.05
CA VAL A 142 -4.62 -15.19 9.11
C VAL A 142 -5.89 -15.46 9.92
N ASN A 143 -6.54 -16.61 9.71
CA ASN A 143 -7.76 -16.97 10.45
C ASN A 143 -7.45 -17.17 11.94
N LYS A 144 -6.37 -17.89 12.26
CA LYS A 144 -5.88 -18.04 13.65
C LYS A 144 -5.66 -16.67 14.33
N LEU A 145 -4.96 -15.75 13.65
CA LEU A 145 -4.67 -14.42 14.20
C LEU A 145 -5.91 -13.53 14.36
N LYS A 146 -6.98 -13.76 13.59
CA LYS A 146 -8.26 -13.04 13.72
C LYS A 146 -9.11 -13.55 14.89
N GLU A 147 -8.98 -14.84 15.21
CA GLU A 147 -9.74 -15.49 16.30
C GLU A 147 -9.08 -15.30 17.67
N MET A 148 -7.78 -15.00 17.69
CA MET A 148 -7.06 -14.68 18.93
C MET A 148 -7.63 -13.43 19.60
N GLU A 149 -7.93 -13.53 20.89
CA GLU A 149 -8.38 -12.40 21.70
C GLU A 149 -7.30 -11.33 21.83
N LYS A 150 -6.03 -11.78 21.99
CA LYS A 150 -4.86 -10.92 22.12
C LYS A 150 -3.71 -11.47 21.31
N VAL A 151 -3.03 -10.58 20.59
CA VAL A 151 -1.81 -10.89 19.84
C VAL A 151 -0.69 -10.05 20.42
N MET A 152 0.41 -10.70 20.80
CA MET A 152 1.55 -10.07 21.43
C MET A 152 2.74 -10.05 20.47
N VAL A 153 3.41 -8.91 20.36
CA VAL A 153 4.67 -8.75 19.61
C VAL A 153 5.68 -8.09 20.54
N LYS A 154 6.76 -8.82 20.88
CA LYS A 154 7.74 -8.42 21.91
C LYS A 154 7.07 -7.86 23.17
N GLU A 155 6.20 -8.68 23.77
CA GLU A 155 5.49 -8.37 25.03
C GLU A 155 4.53 -7.18 24.97
N LYS A 156 4.28 -6.60 23.80
CA LYS A 156 3.26 -5.56 23.60
C LYS A 156 2.07 -6.11 22.84
N GLU A 157 0.89 -5.80 23.34
CA GLU A 157 -0.37 -6.11 22.65
C GLU A 157 -0.48 -5.27 21.37
N VAL A 158 -0.75 -5.95 20.26
CA VAL A 158 -0.94 -5.33 18.95
C VAL A 158 -2.37 -5.46 18.49
N ILE A 159 -2.80 -4.52 17.64
CA ILE A 159 -4.14 -4.54 17.07
C ILE A 159 -4.08 -5.15 15.67
N VAL A 160 -4.69 -6.33 15.50
CA VAL A 160 -4.84 -7.00 14.22
C VAL A 160 -6.18 -6.61 13.58
N THR A 161 -6.14 -6.21 12.31
CA THR A 161 -7.32 -5.82 11.54
C THR A 161 -7.27 -6.41 10.13
N LYS A 162 -8.45 -6.58 9.50
CA LYS A 162 -8.55 -6.96 8.09
C LYS A 162 -7.72 -6.00 7.22
N TRP A 163 -6.88 -6.57 6.36
CA TRP A 163 -6.20 -5.78 5.35
C TRP A 163 -7.20 -5.36 4.27
N LYS A 164 -7.22 -4.08 3.95
CA LYS A 164 -8.18 -3.48 3.02
C LYS A 164 -7.42 -2.88 1.86
N THR A 165 -7.66 -3.42 0.67
CA THR A 165 -6.96 -3.04 -0.56
C THR A 165 -7.69 -1.94 -1.33
N HIS A 166 -9.02 -2.05 -1.39
CA HIS A 166 -9.90 -1.08 -2.03
C HIS A 166 -10.17 0.11 -1.13
N THR A 167 -9.57 1.24 -1.49
CA THR A 167 -9.76 2.49 -0.76
C THR A 167 -9.94 3.64 -1.72
N LEU A 168 -10.93 4.47 -1.47
CA LEU A 168 -11.19 5.66 -2.26
C LEU A 168 -10.66 6.90 -1.54
N TRP A 169 -10.38 7.95 -2.31
CA TRP A 169 -10.04 9.25 -1.76
C TRP A 169 -11.01 10.28 -2.30
N ILE A 170 -11.53 11.11 -1.41
CA ILE A 170 -12.43 12.20 -1.75
C ILE A 170 -11.96 13.49 -1.09
N ARG A 171 -12.24 14.62 -1.73
CA ARG A 171 -12.15 15.94 -1.12
C ARG A 171 -13.50 16.29 -0.53
N LEU A 172 -13.48 16.78 0.70
CA LEU A 172 -14.66 17.29 1.40
C LEU A 172 -14.68 18.81 1.29
N PHE A 173 -15.85 19.33 0.96
CA PHE A 173 -16.10 20.76 0.88
C PHE A 173 -17.29 21.13 1.76
N ARG A 174 -17.27 22.37 2.27
CA ARG A 174 -18.43 23.04 2.85
C ARG A 174 -18.66 24.30 2.05
N GLY A 175 -19.76 24.34 1.30
CA GLY A 175 -19.96 25.36 0.26
C GLY A 175 -18.85 25.29 -0.80
N LYS A 176 -18.11 26.38 -1.01
CA LYS A 176 -16.97 26.46 -1.94
C LYS A 176 -15.61 26.18 -1.27
N GLU A 177 -15.56 26.07 0.05
CA GLU A 177 -14.31 25.92 0.78
C GLU A 177 -13.92 24.44 0.92
N LYS A 178 -12.69 24.11 0.54
CA LYS A 178 -12.12 22.76 0.75
C LYS A 178 -11.76 22.60 2.22
N ILE A 179 -12.41 21.64 2.88
CA ILE A 179 -12.11 21.30 4.28
C ILE A 179 -10.88 20.39 4.35
N THR A 180 -10.95 19.22 3.71
CA THR A 180 -9.90 18.20 3.83
C THR A 180 -10.03 17.13 2.76
N THR A 181 -9.06 16.24 2.71
CA THR A 181 -9.10 15.02 1.90
C THR A 181 -9.17 13.81 2.82
N VAL A 182 -10.24 13.04 2.70
CA VAL A 182 -10.49 11.85 3.52
C VAL A 182 -10.32 10.58 2.70
N LYS A 183 -9.95 9.52 3.41
CA LYS A 183 -9.87 8.17 2.87
C LYS A 183 -11.19 7.46 3.15
N GLY A 184 -11.78 6.90 2.10
CA GLY A 184 -12.96 6.07 2.11
C GLY A 184 -12.62 4.61 1.93
N ILE A 185 -13.50 3.76 2.44
CA ILE A 185 -13.46 2.31 2.27
C ILE A 185 -14.88 1.88 1.93
N GLU A 186 -15.02 0.98 0.97
CA GLU A 186 -16.30 0.37 0.65
C GLU A 186 -16.85 -0.40 1.86
N ASP A 187 -18.14 -0.22 2.12
CA ASP A 187 -18.94 -0.96 3.09
C ASP A 187 -19.40 -2.25 2.42
N GLU A 188 -18.94 -3.38 2.95
CA GLU A 188 -19.25 -4.71 2.43
C GLU A 188 -20.76 -5.05 2.51
N LYS A 189 -21.55 -4.30 3.30
CA LYS A 189 -22.98 -4.57 3.47
C LYS A 189 -23.86 -3.98 2.37
N ASP A 190 -23.50 -2.82 1.83
CA ASP A 190 -24.35 -2.06 0.91
C ASP A 190 -23.61 -1.38 -0.24
N GLY A 191 -22.30 -1.60 -0.38
CA GLY A 191 -21.46 -0.99 -1.42
C GLY A 191 -21.25 0.51 -1.24
N SER A 192 -21.74 1.11 -0.14
CA SER A 192 -21.53 2.53 0.14
C SER A 192 -20.11 2.78 0.63
N PHE A 193 -19.56 3.98 0.42
CA PHE A 193 -18.24 4.31 0.97
C PHE A 193 -18.36 4.94 2.36
N VAL A 194 -17.63 4.37 3.32
CA VAL A 194 -17.48 4.93 4.67
C VAL A 194 -16.15 5.66 4.76
N PHE A 195 -16.18 6.89 5.26
CA PHE A 195 -15.02 7.77 5.26
C PHE A 195 -14.55 8.03 6.68
N GLU A 196 -13.23 8.05 6.85
CA GLU A 196 -12.59 8.41 8.12
C GLU A 196 -12.43 9.94 8.17
N ILE A 197 -13.20 10.59 9.05
CA ILE A 197 -13.22 12.04 9.23
C ILE A 197 -12.20 12.42 10.33
N PRO A 198 -11.63 13.64 10.32
CA PRO A 198 -10.77 14.12 11.40
C PRO A 198 -11.34 13.82 12.80
N LYS A 199 -10.47 13.38 13.73
CA LYS A 199 -10.77 12.77 15.04
C LYS A 199 -11.13 11.27 15.02
N GLY A 200 -10.90 10.56 13.92
CA GLY A 200 -10.99 9.09 13.87
C GLY A 200 -12.41 8.53 13.90
N LYS A 201 -13.44 9.38 13.73
CA LYS A 201 -14.81 8.92 13.58
C LYS A 201 -15.02 8.42 12.15
N ILE A 202 -15.29 7.12 12.02
CA ILE A 202 -15.71 6.47 10.79
C ILE A 202 -17.21 6.77 10.61
N GLN A 203 -17.59 7.49 9.56
CA GLN A 203 -19.00 7.82 9.29
C GLN A 203 -19.34 7.71 7.81
N LYS A 204 -20.59 7.35 7.51
CA LYS A 204 -21.16 7.47 6.17
C LYS A 204 -21.47 8.94 5.90
N ILE A 205 -20.79 9.54 4.92
CA ILE A 205 -20.91 10.98 4.62
C ILE A 205 -22.31 11.36 4.16
N GLN A 206 -23.08 10.42 3.59
CA GLN A 206 -24.48 10.63 3.21
C GLN A 206 -25.37 11.12 4.37
N LYS A 207 -24.94 10.99 5.63
CA LYS A 207 -25.66 11.49 6.82
C LYS A 207 -25.24 12.88 7.31
N LEU A 208 -24.24 13.51 6.68
CA LEU A 208 -23.72 14.82 7.10
C LEU A 208 -24.39 15.94 6.29
N LYS A 209 -25.19 16.77 6.95
CA LYS A 209 -25.74 17.99 6.34
C LYS A 209 -24.61 18.97 6.00
N ASP A 210 -24.75 19.67 4.89
CA ASP A 210 -23.89 20.78 4.43
C ASP A 210 -22.46 20.42 3.97
N LEU A 211 -22.22 19.16 3.57
CA LEU A 211 -20.96 18.72 2.97
C LEU A 211 -21.18 18.20 1.54
N SER A 212 -20.30 18.62 0.62
CA SER A 212 -20.22 18.04 -0.72
C SER A 212 -18.91 17.27 -0.90
N ILE A 213 -18.95 16.25 -1.77
CA ILE A 213 -17.81 15.37 -2.05
C ILE A 213 -17.34 15.57 -3.49
N GLN A 214 -16.03 15.55 -3.69
CA GLN A 214 -15.41 15.44 -5.01
C GLN A 214 -14.51 14.21 -5.02
N TYR A 215 -14.76 13.28 -5.94
CA TYR A 215 -13.87 12.15 -6.17
C TYR A 215 -12.53 12.62 -6.69
N ILE A 216 -11.47 12.01 -6.18
CA ILE A 216 -10.11 12.32 -6.59
C ILE A 216 -9.75 11.30 -7.67
N SER A 217 -9.48 11.79 -8.88
CA SER A 217 -8.96 10.92 -9.95
C SER A 217 -7.61 10.33 -9.54
N PRO A 218 -7.16 9.21 -10.11
CA PRO A 218 -5.84 8.65 -9.79
C PRO A 218 -4.66 9.60 -10.08
N ASP A 219 -4.79 10.47 -11.08
CA ASP A 219 -3.79 11.51 -11.37
C ASP A 219 -3.81 12.62 -10.31
N GLU A 220 -4.98 13.02 -9.83
CA GLU A 220 -5.07 13.93 -8.68
C GLU A 220 -4.67 13.25 -7.36
N TYR A 221 -4.78 11.92 -7.27
CA TYR A 221 -4.33 11.15 -6.12
C TYR A 221 -2.83 11.28 -5.94
N LEU A 222 -2.06 11.38 -7.03
CA LEU A 222 -0.68 11.81 -6.93
C LEU A 222 -0.59 13.18 -6.26
N SER A 223 -1.35 14.20 -6.66
CA SER A 223 -1.29 15.52 -6.01
C SER A 223 -1.62 15.47 -4.51
N VAL A 224 -2.53 14.58 -4.10
CA VAL A 224 -2.90 14.34 -2.69
C VAL A 224 -1.79 13.61 -1.94
N LEU A 225 -1.18 12.61 -2.58
CA LEU A 225 0.01 11.95 -2.08
C LEU A 225 1.19 12.93 -2.04
N TYR A 226 1.42 13.74 -3.06
CA TYR A 226 2.48 14.76 -3.18
C TYR A 226 2.28 15.87 -2.15
N GLN A 227 1.04 16.26 -1.84
CA GLN A 227 0.74 17.17 -0.72
C GLN A 227 1.14 16.58 0.65
N ARG A 228 1.17 15.25 0.79
CA ARG A 228 1.60 14.54 2.01
C ARG A 228 3.03 13.97 1.96
N LYS A 229 3.58 13.75 0.77
CA LYS A 229 4.92 13.19 0.47
C LYS A 229 5.92 14.29 0.12
N ARG A 230 5.57 15.58 0.24
CA ARG A 230 6.46 16.72 -0.09
C ARG A 230 7.71 16.84 0.81
N ASN A 231 7.94 15.91 1.73
CA ASN A 231 9.18 15.78 2.50
C ASN A 231 9.89 14.43 2.29
N LEU A 232 9.72 13.78 1.13
CA LEU A 232 10.52 12.62 0.71
C LEU A 232 11.28 12.94 -0.53
#